data_AF-A0A0C1CPV6-F1
#
_entry.id   AF-A0A0C1CPV6-F1
#
_cell.length_a   1.000
_cell.length_b   1.000
_cell.length_c   1.000
_cell.angle_alpha   90.00
_cell.angle_beta   90.00
_cell.angle_gamma   90.00
#
_symmetry.space_group_name_H-M   'P 1'
#
loop_
_entity.id
_entity.type
_entity.pdbx_description
1 polymer ?
#
loop_
_entity_poly.entity_id
_entity_poly.type
_entity_poly.pdbx_seq_one_letter_code
_entity_poly.pdbx_strand_id
1 'polypeptide(L)'
;MVFAYLITYPFPMKAVAFIPLVMVAFIISRDISSPAVAFRFLFRNLFSLKMLVQIVIGLELGIIAAIYYRGNLGMSILPAVIRPFVVVAASVAIIEELVFRGFIQGQISKLNTDFAMVFAAFAHASYKACLFLSPAAIPQQHLVSFFIWSFGAYVVLGFLKNYSKSIVPVIIAHVIFDLIVYAEVLQAPWWVW
;
A
#
# COMPACT_ATOMS: atom_id res chain seq x y z
N MET A 1 4.06 -13.76 -0.21
CA MET A 1 4.71 -14.98 0.35
C MET A 1 6.14 -14.73 0.80
N VAL A 2 7.02 -14.13 -0.02
CA VAL A 2 8.40 -13.82 0.37
C VAL A 2 8.49 -12.94 1.63
N PHE A 3 7.55 -12.00 1.80
CA PHE A 3 7.49 -11.12 2.97
C PHE A 3 7.29 -11.85 4.31
N ALA A 4 6.60 -13.00 4.34
CA ALA A 4 6.43 -13.78 5.59
C ALA A 4 7.74 -14.41 6.07
N TYR A 5 8.74 -14.58 5.19
CA TYR A 5 10.06 -15.07 5.58
C TYR A 5 10.82 -14.06 6.45
N LEU A 6 10.51 -12.77 6.27
CA LEU A 6 11.14 -11.66 6.97
C LEU A 6 10.53 -11.39 8.36
N ILE A 7 9.47 -12.12 8.73
CA ILE A 7 8.89 -12.06 10.08
C ILE A 7 9.97 -12.42 11.12
N THR A 8 10.08 -11.59 12.15
CA THR A 8 11.06 -11.75 13.24
C THR A 8 10.71 -12.89 14.20
N TYR A 9 9.45 -13.34 14.23
CA TYR A 9 9.03 -14.45 15.08
C TYR A 9 9.69 -15.78 14.69
N PRO A 10 10.10 -16.60 15.68
CA PRO A 10 10.67 -17.91 15.42
C PRO A 10 9.61 -18.91 14.94
N PHE A 11 10.07 -20.06 14.46
CA PHE A 11 9.23 -21.23 14.20
C PHE A 11 8.55 -21.68 15.52
N PRO A 12 7.26 -22.08 15.53
CA PRO A 12 6.37 -22.33 14.38
C PRO A 12 5.52 -21.13 13.94
N MET A 13 5.53 -20.01 14.68
CA MET A 13 4.67 -18.85 14.40
C MET A 13 4.91 -18.28 12.99
N LYS A 14 6.16 -18.32 12.52
CA LYS A 14 6.51 -17.96 11.14
C LYS A 14 5.75 -18.81 10.11
N ALA A 15 5.59 -20.11 10.33
CA ALA A 15 4.87 -21.02 9.44
C ALA A 15 3.35 -20.77 9.48
N VAL A 16 2.81 -20.50 10.68
CA VAL A 16 1.39 -20.16 10.85
C VAL A 16 1.02 -18.89 10.07
N ALA A 17 1.91 -17.89 10.01
CA ALA A 17 1.70 -16.67 9.24
C ALA A 17 1.58 -16.90 7.71
N PHE A 18 2.10 -18.00 7.18
CA PHE A 18 1.92 -18.34 5.76
C PHE A 18 0.49 -18.76 5.44
N ILE A 19 -0.23 -19.39 6.37
CA ILE A 19 -1.58 -19.92 6.15
C ILE A 19 -2.54 -18.83 5.63
N PRO A 20 -2.75 -17.69 6.32
CA PRO A 20 -3.67 -16.67 5.85
C PRO A 20 -3.20 -16.06 4.51
N LEU A 21 -1.89 -15.90 4.29
CA LEU A 21 -1.37 -15.38 3.03
C LEU A 21 -1.62 -16.32 1.85
N VAL A 22 -1.47 -17.63 2.04
CA VAL A 22 -1.78 -18.65 1.04
C VAL A 22 -3.28 -18.65 0.74
N MET A 23 -4.12 -18.56 1.77
CA MET A 23 -5.58 -18.50 1.60
C MET A 23 -6.01 -17.27 0.79
N VAL A 24 -5.50 -16.09 1.13
CA VAL A 24 -5.80 -14.85 0.38
C VAL A 24 -5.31 -14.96 -1.05
N ALA A 25 -4.08 -15.44 -1.27
CA ALA A 25 -3.54 -15.64 -2.62
C ALA A 25 -4.39 -16.62 -3.42
N PHE A 26 -4.84 -17.72 -2.81
CA PHE A 26 -5.71 -18.71 -3.44
C PHE A 26 -7.06 -18.09 -3.84
N ILE A 27 -7.72 -17.36 -2.94
CA ILE A 27 -9.00 -16.68 -3.22
C ILE A 27 -8.84 -15.72 -4.41
N ILE A 28 -7.85 -14.83 -4.36
CA ILE A 28 -7.59 -13.87 -5.44
C ILE A 28 -7.29 -14.59 -6.76
N SER A 29 -6.51 -15.67 -6.73
CA SER A 29 -6.11 -16.39 -7.93
C SER A 29 -7.29 -17.03 -8.68
N ARG A 30 -8.33 -17.47 -7.96
CA ARG A 30 -9.54 -18.05 -8.57
C ARG A 30 -10.36 -17.04 -9.35
N ASP A 31 -10.28 -15.76 -8.99
CA ASP A 31 -11.01 -14.69 -9.66
C ASP A 31 -10.24 -14.06 -10.83
N ILE A 32 -8.96 -14.40 -11.01
CA ILE A 32 -8.15 -13.94 -12.14
C ILE A 32 -8.26 -14.97 -13.27
N SER A 33 -9.21 -14.75 -14.18
CA SER A 33 -9.46 -15.65 -15.32
C SER A 33 -8.34 -15.63 -16.37
N SER A 34 -7.62 -14.51 -16.51
CA SER A 34 -6.46 -14.40 -17.40
C SER A 34 -5.41 -13.42 -16.85
N PRO A 35 -4.31 -13.93 -16.27
CA PRO A 35 -3.25 -13.10 -15.70
C PRO A 35 -2.59 -12.16 -16.71
N ALA A 36 -2.37 -12.63 -17.94
CA ALA A 36 -1.73 -11.83 -18.99
C ALA A 36 -2.59 -10.62 -19.41
N VAL A 37 -3.91 -10.81 -19.46
CA VAL A 37 -4.85 -9.73 -19.78
C VAL A 37 -4.93 -8.73 -18.62
N ALA A 38 -5.03 -9.21 -17.39
CA ALA A 38 -4.99 -8.37 -16.19
C ALA A 38 -3.72 -7.51 -16.12
N PHE A 39 -2.56 -8.10 -16.43
CA PHE A 39 -1.28 -7.39 -16.49
C PHE A 39 -1.26 -6.31 -17.58
N ARG A 40 -1.76 -6.60 -18.78
CA ARG A 40 -1.86 -5.60 -19.87
C ARG A 40 -2.74 -4.41 -19.49
N PHE A 41 -3.78 -4.62 -18.70
CA PHE A 41 -4.65 -3.53 -18.24
C PHE A 41 -3.93 -2.51 -17.34
N LEU A 42 -2.86 -2.91 -16.63
CA LEU A 42 -2.04 -1.97 -15.84
C LEU A 42 -1.39 -0.90 -16.72
N PHE A 43 -1.01 -1.23 -17.95
CA PHE A 43 -0.28 -0.35 -18.85
C PHE A 43 -1.16 0.33 -19.90
N ARG A 44 -2.48 0.19 -19.79
CA ARG A 44 -3.42 0.75 -20.76
C ARG A 44 -3.42 2.28 -20.68
N ASN A 45 -3.20 2.94 -21.82
CA ASN A 45 -3.29 4.40 -21.98
C ASN A 45 -2.35 5.22 -21.08
N LEU A 46 -1.22 4.67 -20.66
CA LEU A 46 -0.25 5.35 -19.79
C LEU A 46 0.24 6.68 -20.34
N PHE A 47 0.44 6.76 -21.66
CA PHE A 47 0.95 7.96 -22.33
C PHE A 47 -0.14 8.95 -22.76
N SER A 48 -1.40 8.72 -22.37
CA SER A 48 -2.44 9.72 -22.61
C SER A 48 -2.21 10.93 -21.70
N LEU A 49 -2.44 12.16 -22.21
CA LEU A 49 -2.27 13.39 -21.44
C LEU A 49 -3.03 13.35 -20.11
N LYS A 50 -4.27 12.84 -20.13
CA LYS A 50 -5.08 12.64 -18.92
C LYS A 50 -4.35 11.77 -17.90
N MET A 51 -3.78 10.64 -18.33
CA MET A 51 -3.06 9.74 -17.42
C MET A 51 -1.76 10.36 -16.92
N LEU A 52 -1.00 11.06 -17.77
CA LEU A 52 0.22 11.76 -17.36
C LEU A 52 -0.06 12.79 -16.26
N VAL A 53 -1.13 13.58 -16.40
CA VAL A 53 -1.56 14.51 -15.34
C VAL A 53 -1.88 13.78 -14.04
N GLN A 54 -2.57 12.64 -14.11
CA GLN A 54 -2.87 11.84 -12.90
C GLN A 54 -1.61 11.23 -12.28
N ILE A 55 -0.64 10.81 -13.08
CA ILE A 55 0.66 10.32 -12.62
C ILE A 55 1.41 11.43 -11.87
N VAL A 56 1.42 12.66 -12.41
CA VAL A 56 2.03 13.82 -11.73
C VAL A 56 1.32 14.10 -10.41
N ILE A 57 -0.01 14.11 -10.38
CA ILE A 57 -0.78 14.25 -9.12
C ILE A 57 -0.41 13.15 -8.12
N GLY A 58 -0.31 11.89 -8.57
CA GLY A 58 0.11 10.77 -7.72
C GLY A 58 1.51 10.98 -7.13
N LEU A 59 2.47 11.38 -7.97
CA LEU A 59 3.84 11.70 -7.56
C LEU A 59 3.86 12.80 -6.50
N GLU A 60 3.16 13.92 -6.73
CA GLU A 60 3.05 15.04 -5.80
C GLU A 60 2.42 14.63 -4.47
N LEU A 61 1.34 13.85 -4.50
CA LEU A 61 0.70 13.34 -3.30
C LEU A 61 1.65 12.47 -2.46
N GLY A 62 2.42 11.60 -3.12
CA GLY A 62 3.42 10.77 -2.45
C GLY A 62 4.52 11.60 -1.78
N ILE A 63 5.04 12.61 -2.48
CA ILE A 63 6.05 13.54 -1.95
C ILE A 63 5.49 14.33 -0.77
N ILE A 64 4.31 14.95 -0.92
CA ILE A 64 3.69 15.77 0.13
C ILE A 64 3.45 14.94 1.39
N ALA A 65 2.90 13.73 1.24
CA ALA A 65 2.67 12.83 2.37
C ALA A 65 3.98 12.44 3.07
N ALA A 66 5.05 12.18 2.30
CA ALA A 66 6.34 11.82 2.86
C ALA A 66 7.00 12.98 3.60
N ILE A 67 6.93 14.19 3.04
CA ILE A 67 7.42 15.42 3.68
C ILE A 67 6.67 15.66 4.99
N TYR A 68 5.34 15.55 4.99
CA TYR A 68 4.53 15.71 6.18
C TYR A 68 4.93 14.69 7.26
N TYR A 69 5.05 13.41 6.89
CA TYR A 69 5.44 12.35 7.82
C TYR A 69 6.84 12.58 8.40
N ARG A 70 7.84 12.84 7.55
CA ARG A 70 9.24 13.07 7.97
C ARG A 70 9.35 14.34 8.82
N GLY A 71 8.64 15.41 8.45
CA GLY A 71 8.60 16.65 9.21
C GLY A 71 7.99 16.47 10.60
N ASN A 72 6.89 15.72 10.72
CA ASN A 72 6.27 15.42 12.02
C ASN A 72 7.17 14.56 12.92
N LEU A 73 8.09 13.78 12.35
CA LEU A 73 9.10 13.01 13.08
C LEU A 73 10.43 13.76 13.30
N GLY A 74 10.53 15.04 12.90
CA GLY A 74 11.75 15.83 13.03
C GLY A 74 12.91 15.34 12.15
N MET A 75 12.63 14.56 11.10
CA MET A 75 13.61 14.07 10.15
C MET A 75 13.89 15.12 9.06
N SER A 76 15.03 14.99 8.37
CA SER A 76 15.31 15.80 7.17
C SER A 76 14.24 15.58 6.10
N ILE A 77 13.84 16.63 5.38
CA ILE A 77 12.77 16.57 4.36
C ILE A 77 13.09 15.51 3.28
N LEU A 78 14.34 15.48 2.82
CA LEU A 78 14.84 14.47 1.90
C LEU A 78 15.77 13.50 2.63
N PRO A 79 15.78 12.22 2.24
CA PRO A 79 16.72 11.25 2.80
C PRO A 79 18.15 11.61 2.40
N ALA A 80 19.08 11.52 3.35
CA ALA A 80 20.50 11.73 3.11
C ALA A 80 21.15 10.50 2.47
N VAL A 81 20.61 9.30 2.74
CA VAL A 81 21.13 8.03 2.24
C VAL A 81 19.99 7.13 1.78
N ILE A 82 20.18 6.44 0.65
CA ILE A 82 19.26 5.42 0.16
C ILE A 82 19.85 4.04 0.48
N ARG A 83 19.12 3.24 1.25
CA ARG A 83 19.48 1.88 1.68
C ARG A 83 18.69 0.82 0.92
N PRO A 84 19.18 -0.43 0.85
CA PRO A 84 18.53 -1.49 0.06
C PRO A 84 17.10 -1.83 0.47
N PHE A 85 16.71 -1.58 1.73
CA PHE A 85 15.35 -1.84 2.21
C PHE A 85 14.28 -1.10 1.40
N VAL A 86 14.64 0.01 0.76
CA VAL A 86 13.74 0.81 -0.08
C VAL A 86 13.08 0.00 -1.20
N VAL A 87 13.77 -1.02 -1.73
CA VAL A 87 13.24 -1.92 -2.78
C VAL A 87 12.14 -2.82 -2.22
N VAL A 88 12.33 -3.29 -0.98
CA VAL A 88 11.33 -4.10 -0.27
C VAL A 88 10.11 -3.23 0.04
N ALA A 89 10.31 -2.02 0.57
CA ALA A 89 9.23 -1.07 0.86
C ALA A 89 8.39 -0.76 -0.40
N ALA A 90 9.04 -0.41 -1.51
CA ALA A 90 8.33 -0.19 -2.79
C ALA A 90 7.55 -1.42 -3.25
N SER A 91 8.10 -2.62 -3.07
CA SER A 91 7.42 -3.86 -3.42
C SER A 91 6.19 -4.11 -2.54
N VAL A 92 6.25 -3.80 -1.25
CA VAL A 92 5.10 -3.86 -0.34
C VAL A 92 4.02 -2.87 -0.80
N ALA A 93 4.37 -1.61 -1.04
CA ALA A 93 3.43 -0.60 -1.52
C ALA A 93 2.71 -1.04 -2.81
N ILE A 94 3.43 -1.60 -3.79
CA ILE A 94 2.83 -2.12 -5.03
C ILE A 94 1.82 -3.23 -4.72
N ILE A 95 2.19 -4.20 -3.90
CA ILE A 95 1.31 -5.33 -3.57
C ILE A 95 0.08 -4.88 -2.80
N GLU A 96 0.23 -3.99 -1.83
CA GLU A 96 -0.89 -3.41 -1.09
C GLU A 96 -1.88 -2.72 -2.02
N GLU A 97 -1.39 -1.90 -2.96
CA GLU A 97 -2.29 -1.25 -3.92
C GLU A 97 -2.95 -2.24 -4.87
N LEU A 98 -2.23 -3.26 -5.36
CA LEU A 98 -2.81 -4.30 -6.20
C LEU A 98 -3.95 -5.05 -5.47
N VAL A 99 -3.80 -5.30 -4.16
CA VAL A 99 -4.83 -5.97 -3.35
C VAL A 99 -5.99 -5.02 -3.05
N PHE A 100 -5.73 -3.85 -2.45
CA PHE A 100 -6.81 -2.99 -1.96
C PHE A 100 -7.50 -2.21 -3.09
N ARG A 101 -6.75 -1.63 -4.02
CA ARG A 101 -7.30 -0.77 -5.11
C ARG A 101 -7.54 -1.54 -6.38
N GLY A 102 -6.67 -2.52 -6.66
CA GLY A 102 -6.80 -3.40 -7.82
C GLY A 102 -7.94 -4.40 -7.62
N PHE A 103 -7.80 -5.25 -6.60
CA PHE A 103 -8.74 -6.34 -6.36
C PHE A 103 -9.98 -5.91 -5.55
N ILE A 104 -9.84 -5.52 -4.28
CA ILE A 104 -10.99 -5.27 -3.38
C ILE A 104 -11.88 -4.14 -3.92
N GLN A 105 -11.32 -2.95 -4.15
CA GLN A 105 -12.08 -1.84 -4.74
C GLN A 105 -12.63 -2.22 -6.11
N GLY A 106 -11.87 -2.97 -6.93
CA GLY A 106 -12.30 -3.41 -8.26
C GLY A 106 -13.53 -4.33 -8.23
N GLN A 107 -13.54 -5.33 -7.35
CA GLN A 107 -14.65 -6.27 -7.21
C GLN A 107 -15.91 -5.59 -6.68
N ILE A 108 -15.78 -4.77 -5.62
CA ILE A 108 -16.94 -4.10 -5.01
C ILE A 108 -17.50 -3.00 -5.92
N SER A 109 -16.66 -2.40 -6.79
CA SER A 109 -17.13 -1.39 -7.76
C SER A 109 -18.16 -1.94 -8.74
N LYS A 110 -18.24 -3.26 -8.94
CA LYS A 110 -19.28 -3.91 -9.73
C LYS A 110 -20.68 -3.74 -9.13
N LEU A 111 -20.75 -3.53 -7.82
CA LEU A 111 -22.00 -3.31 -7.07
C LEU A 111 -22.26 -1.80 -6.90
N ASN A 112 -21.30 -1.08 -6.33
CA ASN A 112 -21.38 0.37 -6.12
C ASN A 112 -19.97 0.97 -6.05
N THR A 113 -19.70 1.98 -6.89
CA THR A 113 -18.35 2.56 -7.01
C THR A 113 -17.96 3.41 -5.78
N ASP A 114 -18.88 4.15 -5.20
CA ASP A 114 -18.61 5.04 -4.07
C ASP A 114 -18.38 4.22 -2.80
N PHE A 115 -19.25 3.24 -2.56
CA PHE A 115 -19.08 2.29 -1.47
C PHE A 115 -17.77 1.50 -1.60
N ALA A 116 -17.41 1.04 -2.80
CA ALA A 116 -16.16 0.33 -3.03
C ALA A 116 -14.93 1.13 -2.60
N MET A 117 -14.94 2.44 -2.85
CA MET A 117 -13.86 3.33 -2.49
C MET A 117 -13.70 3.42 -0.97
N VAL A 118 -14.79 3.72 -0.27
CA VAL A 118 -14.80 3.86 1.20
C VAL A 118 -14.46 2.52 1.87
N PHE A 119 -15.05 1.43 1.38
CA PHE A 119 -14.80 0.10 1.92
C PHE A 119 -13.34 -0.34 1.74
N ALA A 120 -12.77 -0.14 0.54
CA ALA A 120 -11.37 -0.50 0.31
C ALA A 120 -10.41 0.34 1.17
N ALA A 121 -10.71 1.64 1.35
CA ALA A 121 -9.95 2.49 2.25
C ALA A 121 -10.05 2.03 3.71
N PHE A 122 -11.25 1.68 4.17
CA PHE A 122 -11.50 1.16 5.51
C PHE A 122 -10.77 -0.17 5.74
N ALA A 123 -10.86 -1.09 4.78
CA ALA A 123 -10.18 -2.38 4.84
C ALA A 123 -8.65 -2.21 4.91
N HIS A 124 -8.09 -1.29 4.11
CA HIS A 124 -6.65 -1.02 4.13
C HIS A 124 -6.22 -0.35 5.45
N ALA A 125 -6.94 0.66 5.92
CA ALA A 125 -6.64 1.30 7.20
C ALA A 125 -6.74 0.30 8.37
N SER A 126 -7.75 -0.58 8.33
CA SER A 126 -7.93 -1.63 9.34
C SER A 126 -6.80 -2.65 9.29
N TYR A 127 -6.41 -3.10 8.09
CA TYR A 127 -5.24 -3.98 7.91
C TYR A 127 -4.00 -3.38 8.55
N LYS A 128 -3.66 -2.12 8.21
CA LYS A 128 -2.50 -1.43 8.78
C LYS A 128 -2.63 -1.31 10.29
N ALA A 129 -3.77 -0.83 10.80
CA ALA A 129 -3.99 -0.69 12.24
C ALA A 129 -3.84 -2.01 13.00
N CYS A 130 -4.30 -3.13 12.42
CA CYS A 130 -4.12 -4.46 13.00
C CYS A 130 -2.64 -4.85 13.14
N LEU A 131 -1.74 -4.37 12.28
CA LEU A 131 -0.30 -4.61 12.43
C LEU A 131 0.23 -3.99 13.73
N PHE A 132 -0.29 -2.81 14.09
CA PHE A 132 0.05 -2.08 15.32
C PHE A 132 -0.65 -2.63 16.58
N LEU A 133 -1.52 -3.65 16.45
CA LEU A 133 -2.06 -4.40 17.60
C LEU A 133 -1.11 -5.49 18.10
N SER A 134 -0.06 -5.81 17.33
CA SER A 134 0.93 -6.80 17.73
C SER A 134 1.61 -6.41 19.06
N PRO A 135 1.88 -7.36 19.97
CA PRO A 135 2.64 -7.06 21.19
C PRO A 135 4.04 -6.49 20.96
N ALA A 136 4.60 -6.68 19.76
CA ALA A 136 5.86 -6.06 19.34
C ALA A 136 5.74 -4.54 19.06
N ALA A 137 4.53 -4.01 18.99
CA ALA A 137 4.20 -2.61 18.67
C ALA A 137 4.08 -1.68 19.89
N ILE A 138 4.03 -2.27 21.08
CA ILE A 138 3.68 -1.61 22.34
C ILE A 138 4.90 -0.79 22.79
N PRO A 139 5.12 0.48 22.37
CA PRO A 139 4.22 1.60 22.71
C PRO A 139 4.17 2.79 21.72
N GLN A 140 4.36 2.64 20.40
CA GLN A 140 4.88 3.79 19.61
C GLN A 140 3.88 4.77 18.95
N GLN A 141 2.57 4.48 18.82
CA GLN A 141 1.64 5.41 18.14
C GLN A 141 0.21 5.37 18.69
N HIS A 142 -0.48 6.53 18.69
CA HIS A 142 -1.91 6.63 18.96
C HIS A 142 -2.69 5.94 17.84
N LEU A 143 -3.05 4.66 18.05
CA LEU A 143 -3.68 3.78 17.05
C LEU A 143 -4.90 4.40 16.37
N VAL A 144 -5.76 5.09 17.12
CA VAL A 144 -6.95 5.76 16.57
C VAL A 144 -6.57 6.87 15.60
N SER A 145 -5.59 7.71 15.97
CA SER A 145 -5.10 8.79 15.10
C SER A 145 -4.48 8.21 13.83
N PHE A 146 -3.63 7.18 13.97
CA PHE A 146 -3.04 6.48 12.85
C PHE A 146 -4.11 5.92 11.90
N PHE A 147 -5.11 5.22 12.43
CA PHE A 147 -6.21 4.70 11.64
C PHE A 147 -6.96 5.79 10.87
N ILE A 148 -7.32 6.91 11.53
CA ILE A 148 -8.07 8.01 10.90
C ILE A 148 -7.25 8.66 9.78
N TRP A 149 -5.97 8.95 10.01
CA TRP A 149 -5.09 9.55 9.00
C TRP A 149 -4.86 8.60 7.83
N SER A 150 -4.59 7.32 8.10
CA SER A 150 -4.46 6.29 7.06
C SER A 150 -5.75 6.14 6.27
N PHE A 151 -6.90 6.08 6.93
CA PHE A 151 -8.20 5.99 6.28
C PHE A 151 -8.45 7.19 5.35
N GLY A 152 -8.21 8.41 5.82
CA GLY A 152 -8.33 9.62 5.01
C GLY A 152 -7.43 9.60 3.77
N ALA A 153 -6.13 9.29 3.95
CA ALA A 153 -5.19 9.14 2.84
C ALA A 153 -5.67 8.06 1.85
N TYR A 154 -6.19 6.95 2.38
CA TYR A 154 -6.65 5.84 1.56
C TYR A 154 -7.93 6.11 0.79
N VAL A 155 -8.82 6.98 1.30
CA VAL A 155 -9.96 7.51 0.56
C VAL A 155 -9.47 8.37 -0.62
N VAL A 156 -8.49 9.25 -0.39
CA VAL A 156 -7.89 10.08 -1.46
C VAL A 156 -7.31 9.22 -2.59
N LEU A 157 -6.55 8.18 -2.25
CA LEU A 157 -6.03 7.22 -3.24
C LEU A 157 -7.18 6.48 -3.96
N GLY A 158 -8.24 6.13 -3.24
CA GLY A 158 -9.45 5.53 -3.82
C GLY A 158 -10.12 6.43 -4.85
N PHE A 159 -10.20 7.74 -4.59
CA PHE A 159 -10.67 8.75 -5.55
C PHE A 159 -9.75 8.85 -6.76
N LEU A 160 -8.43 8.90 -6.54
CA LEU A 160 -7.44 8.97 -7.61
C LEU A 160 -7.57 7.76 -8.56
N LYS A 161 -7.73 6.54 -8.04
CA LYS A 161 -8.00 5.35 -8.85
C LYS A 161 -9.33 5.45 -9.59
N ASN A 162 -10.40 5.92 -8.93
CA ASN A 162 -11.72 6.00 -9.55
C ASN A 162 -11.76 7.03 -10.70
N TYR A 163 -11.09 8.17 -10.55
CA TYR A 163 -11.07 9.23 -11.56
C TYR A 163 -10.15 8.91 -12.73
N SER A 164 -8.95 8.40 -12.45
CA SER A 164 -7.99 7.98 -13.48
C SER A 164 -8.40 6.70 -14.20
N LYS A 165 -9.27 5.88 -13.59
CA LYS A 165 -9.61 4.52 -14.04
C LYS A 165 -8.38 3.61 -14.19
N SER A 166 -7.28 3.96 -13.52
CA SER A 166 -6.04 3.21 -13.48
C SER A 166 -5.52 3.14 -12.04
N ILE A 167 -4.83 2.05 -11.74
CA ILE A 167 -4.14 1.88 -10.47
C ILE A 167 -2.75 2.52 -10.47
N VAL A 168 -2.18 2.82 -11.64
CA VAL A 168 -0.80 3.30 -11.76
C VAL A 168 -0.53 4.61 -11.01
N PRO A 169 -1.37 5.66 -11.11
CA PRO A 169 -1.17 6.88 -10.32
C PRO A 169 -1.14 6.62 -8.81
N VAL A 170 -1.94 5.67 -8.34
CA VAL A 170 -2.01 5.30 -6.92
C VAL A 170 -0.77 4.51 -6.48
N ILE A 171 -0.32 3.55 -7.31
CA ILE A 171 0.94 2.84 -7.06
C ILE A 171 2.09 3.85 -6.98
N ILE A 172 2.16 4.81 -7.90
CA ILE A 172 3.21 5.83 -7.89
C ILE A 172 3.15 6.65 -6.59
N ALA A 173 1.97 7.12 -6.19
CA ALA A 173 1.82 7.86 -4.94
C ALA A 173 2.34 7.08 -3.72
N HIS A 174 1.92 5.82 -3.58
CA HIS A 174 2.29 4.99 -2.44
C HIS A 174 3.77 4.59 -2.48
N VAL A 175 4.28 4.18 -3.65
CA VAL A 175 5.70 3.83 -3.81
C VAL A 175 6.58 5.03 -3.51
N ILE A 176 6.27 6.22 -4.02
CA ILE A 176 7.08 7.42 -3.77
C ILE A 176 7.07 7.79 -2.28
N PHE A 177 5.91 7.68 -1.63
CA PHE A 177 5.81 7.85 -0.19
C PHE A 177 6.76 6.88 0.55
N ASP A 178 6.66 5.59 0.26
CA ASP A 178 7.47 4.55 0.91
C ASP A 178 8.96 4.68 0.59
N LEU A 179 9.31 5.04 -0.64
CA LEU A 179 10.70 5.25 -1.05
C LEU A 179 11.34 6.37 -0.21
N ILE A 180 10.64 7.49 0.00
CA ILE A 180 11.16 8.64 0.75
C ILE A 180 11.18 8.37 2.27
N VAL A 181 10.11 7.76 2.79
CA VAL A 181 10.00 7.46 4.23
C VAL A 181 11.00 6.40 4.67
N TYR A 182 11.16 5.33 3.88
CA TYR A 182 11.99 4.17 4.26
C TYR A 182 13.38 4.17 3.65
N ALA A 183 13.78 5.19 2.88
CA ALA A 183 15.10 5.27 2.26
C ALA A 183 16.26 5.03 3.23
N GLU A 184 16.18 5.50 4.47
CA GLU A 184 17.29 5.45 5.43
C GLU A 184 17.24 4.23 6.36
N VAL A 185 16.23 3.38 6.22
CA VAL A 185 15.98 2.25 7.10
C VAL A 185 16.84 1.04 6.71
N LEU A 186 17.52 0.45 7.69
CA LEU A 186 18.44 -0.69 7.48
C LEU A 186 17.74 -2.04 7.41
N GLN A 187 16.72 -2.22 8.24
CA GLN A 187 15.98 -3.47 8.38
C GLN A 187 14.50 -3.17 8.38
N ALA A 188 13.73 -4.11 7.85
CA ALA A 188 12.30 -3.97 7.78
C ALA A 188 11.70 -3.73 9.18
N PRO A 189 10.94 -2.64 9.36
CA PRO A 189 10.25 -2.42 10.60
C PRO A 189 9.21 -3.51 10.86
N TRP A 190 8.87 -3.69 12.14
CA TRP A 190 7.96 -4.74 12.59
C TRP A 190 6.53 -4.62 12.03
N TRP A 191 6.15 -3.47 11.44
CA TRP A 191 4.83 -3.22 10.85
C TRP A 191 4.78 -3.42 9.33
N VAL A 192 5.83 -3.98 8.72
CA VAL A 192 5.87 -4.28 7.28
C VAL A 192 5.28 -5.67 6.96
N TRP A 193 4.68 -6.33 7.96
CA TRP A 193 4.12 -7.69 7.87
C TRP A 193 2.63 -7.68 8.21
#